data_AF-A0A1S3I1I4-F1
#
_entry.id   AF-A0A1S3I1I4-F1
#
_cell.length_a   1.000
_cell.length_b   1.000
_cell.length_c   1.000
_cell.angle_alpha   90.00
_cell.angle_beta   90.00
_cell.angle_gamma   90.00
#
_symmetry.space_group_name_H-M   'P 1'
#
loop_
_entity.id
_entity.type
_entity.pdbx_description
1 polymer ?
#
loop_
_entity_poly.entity_id
_entity_poly.type
_entity_poly.pdbx_seq_one_letter_code
_entity_poly.pdbx_strand_id
1 'polypeptide(L)'
;MGERFKSHTMTVLSNAVNRLGDNHDEVRNLSQSVLLKLMHINTPQSVWDRLMTGFSHKLWRVREETLICLQQTIEMYGAKCLSLSKLVGAIVKLLDDPNRQVSDQAMNTLVDIYCNVGERVRMDISKKGLSPQLLHTVMDKFDKARSLGRMRIDSAGSTELSSDWQFPPPYGNDEALDAK
;
A
#
# COMPACT_ATOMS: atom_id res chain seq x y z
N MET A 1 16.42 16.11 16.21
CA MET A 1 16.63 14.67 16.46
C MET A 1 16.96 13.94 15.13
N GLY A 2 17.93 14.43 14.34
CA GLY A 2 17.88 14.26 12.87
C GLY A 2 18.93 13.38 12.17
N GLU A 3 20.12 13.18 12.71
CA GLU A 3 21.19 12.44 11.99
C GLU A 3 21.54 11.09 12.61
N ARG A 4 21.57 10.98 13.94
CA ARG A 4 21.86 9.70 14.62
C ARG A 4 20.77 8.64 14.41
N PHE A 5 19.54 9.03 14.11
CA PHE A 5 18.46 8.08 13.83
C PHE A 5 18.54 7.53 12.39
N LYS A 6 19.14 8.27 11.45
CA LYS A 6 19.31 7.81 10.06
C LYS A 6 20.15 6.53 9.97
N SER A 7 21.19 6.39 10.80
CA SER A 7 22.00 5.16 10.84
C SER A 7 21.24 3.94 11.37
N HIS A 8 20.27 4.16 12.26
CA HIS A 8 19.45 3.09 12.87
C HIS A 8 18.17 2.82 12.07
N THR A 9 17.79 3.72 11.16
CA THR A 9 16.56 3.62 10.33
C THR A 9 16.52 2.31 9.57
N MET A 10 17.65 1.83 9.06
CA MET A 10 17.71 0.56 8.32
C MET A 10 17.39 -0.65 9.21
N THR A 11 17.88 -0.66 10.44
CA THR A 11 17.61 -1.73 11.42
C THR A 11 16.16 -1.71 11.83
N VAL A 12 15.60 -0.53 12.11
CA VAL A 12 14.19 -0.36 12.49
C VAL A 12 13.27 -0.77 11.33
N LEU A 13 13.58 -0.38 10.10
CA LEU A 13 12.81 -0.75 8.91
C LEU A 13 12.80 -2.27 8.73
N SER A 14 13.97 -2.92 8.80
CA SER A 14 14.07 -4.38 8.63
C SER A 14 13.28 -5.13 9.71
N ASN A 15 13.33 -4.66 10.96
CA ASN A 15 12.56 -5.23 12.06
C ASN A 15 11.05 -5.01 11.88
N ALA A 16 10.63 -3.81 11.47
CA ALA A 16 9.23 -3.51 11.22
C ALA A 16 8.64 -4.38 10.10
N VAL A 17 9.39 -4.59 9.00
CA VAL A 17 8.99 -5.49 7.91
C VAL A 17 8.82 -6.93 8.38
N ASN A 18 9.73 -7.43 9.21
CA ASN A 18 9.59 -8.78 9.78
C ASN A 18 8.34 -8.90 10.66
N ARG A 19 7.96 -7.84 11.36
CA ARG A 19 6.78 -7.80 12.23
C ARG A 19 5.46 -7.63 11.48
N LEU A 20 5.47 -7.28 10.19
CA LEU A 20 4.30 -7.43 9.33
C LEU A 20 3.87 -8.89 9.15
N GLY A 21 4.73 -9.86 9.49
CA GLY A 21 4.41 -11.29 9.45
C GLY A 21 3.89 -11.85 10.76
N ASP A 22 3.69 -11.02 11.80
CA ASP A 22 3.32 -11.48 13.13
C ASP A 22 1.88 -12.01 13.18
N ASN A 23 1.63 -13.00 14.05
CA ASN A 23 0.33 -13.65 14.17
C ASN A 23 -0.70 -12.74 14.85
N HIS A 24 -0.27 -11.72 15.59
CA HIS A 24 -1.15 -10.78 16.28
C HIS A 24 -1.36 -9.52 15.45
N ASP A 25 -2.63 -9.20 15.21
CA ASP A 25 -3.06 -8.06 14.40
C ASP A 25 -2.55 -6.73 14.97
N GLU A 26 -2.55 -6.59 16.30
CA GLU A 26 -2.00 -5.42 17.00
C GLU A 26 -0.53 -5.17 16.68
N VAL A 27 0.29 -6.22 16.64
CA VAL A 27 1.72 -6.11 16.34
C VAL A 27 1.94 -5.67 14.89
N ARG A 28 1.11 -6.19 13.97
CA ARG A 28 1.17 -5.78 12.56
C ARG A 28 0.75 -4.33 12.38
N ASN A 29 -0.35 -3.92 12.98
CA ASN A 29 -0.85 -2.55 12.94
C ASN A 29 0.13 -1.53 13.53
N LEU A 30 0.79 -1.89 14.63
CA LEU A 30 1.86 -1.07 15.20
C LEU A 30 3.06 -0.99 14.26
N SER A 31 3.41 -2.10 13.59
CA SER A 31 4.52 -2.15 12.63
C SER A 31 4.25 -1.29 11.40
N GLN A 32 3.03 -1.32 10.87
CA GLN A 32 2.56 -0.39 9.82
C GLN A 32 2.71 1.07 10.27
N SER A 33 2.24 1.37 11.47
CA SER A 33 2.34 2.72 12.05
C SER A 33 3.79 3.18 12.19
N VAL A 34 4.71 2.29 12.56
CA VAL A 34 6.14 2.59 12.61
C VAL A 34 6.68 2.87 11.21
N LEU A 35 6.33 2.08 10.20
CA LEU A 35 6.76 2.30 8.82
C LEU A 35 6.32 3.67 8.30
N LEU A 36 5.05 4.06 8.53
CA LEU A 36 4.54 5.37 8.15
C LEU A 36 5.25 6.51 8.89
N LYS A 37 5.56 6.34 10.19
CA LYS A 37 6.35 7.31 10.96
C LYS A 37 7.79 7.43 10.45
N LEU A 38 8.40 6.32 10.02
CA LEU A 38 9.73 6.36 9.38
C LEU A 38 9.70 7.17 8.07
N MET A 39 8.61 7.11 7.31
CA MET A 39 8.40 7.91 6.10
C MET A 39 8.17 9.40 6.38
N HIS A 40 7.74 9.76 7.58
CA HIS A 40 7.61 11.17 7.97
C HIS A 40 8.98 11.78 8.34
N ILE A 41 9.86 10.96 8.95
CA ILE A 41 11.20 11.38 9.37
C ILE A 41 12.20 11.32 8.19
N ASN A 42 11.94 10.49 7.19
CA ASN A 42 12.73 10.33 5.97
C ASN A 42 11.90 10.70 4.74
N THR A 43 12.40 10.48 3.52
CA THR A 43 11.54 10.58 2.34
C THR A 43 10.78 9.27 2.13
N PRO A 44 9.47 9.29 1.80
CA PRO A 44 8.69 8.07 1.51
C PRO A 44 9.39 7.18 0.49
N GLN A 45 9.94 7.76 -0.58
CA GLN A 45 10.71 7.04 -1.59
C GLN A 45 11.90 6.26 -1.00
N SER A 46 12.68 6.85 -0.08
CA SER A 46 13.86 6.19 0.51
C SER A 46 13.48 4.99 1.37
N VAL A 47 12.34 5.05 2.06
CA VAL A 47 11.81 3.91 2.84
C VAL A 47 11.32 2.83 1.86
N TRP A 48 10.59 3.24 0.82
CA TRP A 48 10.05 2.33 -0.19
C TRP A 48 11.10 1.61 -1.02
N ASP A 49 12.24 2.23 -1.29
CA ASP A 49 13.37 1.58 -1.97
C ASP A 49 13.83 0.29 -1.27
N ARG A 50 13.61 0.19 0.05
CA ARG A 50 13.91 -1.01 0.85
C ARG A 50 12.68 -1.86 1.14
N LEU A 51 11.54 -1.22 1.39
CA LEU A 51 10.28 -1.89 1.71
C LEU A 51 9.75 -2.75 0.55
N MET A 52 10.14 -2.43 -0.71
CA MET A 52 9.80 -3.26 -1.87
C MET A 52 10.24 -4.73 -1.76
N THR A 53 11.24 -5.05 -0.93
CA THR A 53 11.63 -6.45 -0.68
C THR A 53 10.53 -7.25 0.02
N GLY A 54 9.61 -6.58 0.73
CA GLY A 54 8.44 -7.18 1.36
C GLY A 54 7.49 -7.86 0.38
N PHE A 55 7.39 -7.37 -0.86
CA PHE A 55 6.58 -8.00 -1.93
C PHE A 55 7.07 -9.39 -2.33
N SER A 56 8.33 -9.75 -2.06
CA SER A 56 8.88 -11.07 -2.38
C SER A 56 9.20 -11.89 -1.14
N HIS A 57 8.60 -11.53 0.01
CA HIS A 57 8.86 -12.21 1.26
C HIS A 57 8.23 -13.62 1.29
N LYS A 58 8.89 -14.56 1.98
CA LYS A 58 8.42 -15.96 2.10
C LYS A 58 7.03 -16.09 2.74
N LEU A 59 6.74 -15.22 3.72
CA LEU A 59 5.45 -15.20 4.42
C LEU A 59 4.44 -14.39 3.61
N TRP A 60 3.31 -15.01 3.27
CA TRP A 60 2.22 -14.37 2.53
C TRP A 60 1.67 -13.15 3.27
N ARG A 61 1.57 -13.21 4.61
CA ARG A 61 1.14 -12.09 5.46
C ARG A 61 2.00 -10.84 5.27
N VAL A 62 3.32 -10.99 5.20
CA VAL A 62 4.22 -9.84 4.94
C VAL A 62 3.94 -9.24 3.57
N ARG A 63 3.67 -10.07 2.55
CA ARG A 63 3.36 -9.58 1.19
C ARG A 63 2.05 -8.79 1.18
N GLU A 64 1.01 -9.32 1.82
CA GLU A 64 -0.30 -8.68 1.98
C GLU A 64 -0.19 -7.34 2.74
N GLU A 65 0.46 -7.35 3.90
CA GLU A 65 0.65 -6.15 4.72
C GLU A 65 1.51 -5.10 4.01
N THR A 66 2.51 -5.52 3.23
CA THR A 66 3.29 -4.57 2.41
C THR A 66 2.39 -3.86 1.39
N LEU A 67 1.39 -4.54 0.82
CA LEU A 67 0.41 -3.94 -0.08
C LEU A 67 -0.52 -2.96 0.67
N ILE A 68 -0.99 -3.32 1.87
CA ILE A 68 -1.78 -2.41 2.73
C ILE A 68 -0.97 -1.16 3.08
N CYS A 69 0.31 -1.32 3.43
CA CYS A 69 1.23 -0.22 3.71
C CYS A 69 1.33 0.75 2.52
N LEU A 70 1.32 0.20 1.30
CA LEU A 70 1.38 1.01 0.09
C LEU A 70 0.14 1.86 -0.09
N GLN A 71 -1.05 1.30 0.10
CA GLN A 71 -2.31 2.05 0.05
C GLN A 71 -2.28 3.21 1.05
N GLN A 72 -1.91 2.93 2.31
CA GLN A 72 -1.80 3.95 3.36
C GLN A 72 -0.74 5.02 3.03
N THR A 73 0.39 4.62 2.43
CA THR A 73 1.41 5.59 2.01
C THR A 73 0.86 6.53 0.95
N ILE A 74 0.13 6.01 -0.04
CA ILE A 74 -0.42 6.80 -1.14
C ILE A 74 -1.53 7.71 -0.63
N GLU A 75 -2.39 7.23 0.27
CA GLU A 75 -3.43 8.04 0.91
C GLU A 75 -2.84 9.19 1.75
N MET A 76 -1.71 8.96 2.44
CA MET A 76 -1.09 9.95 3.32
C MET A 76 -0.18 10.96 2.59
N TYR A 77 0.67 10.48 1.69
CA TYR A 77 1.72 11.29 1.05
C TYR A 77 1.45 11.60 -0.42
N GLY A 78 0.39 11.03 -0.99
CA GLY A 78 0.04 11.14 -2.39
C GLY A 78 0.90 10.26 -3.31
N ALA A 79 0.31 9.83 -4.42
CA ALA A 79 0.96 8.91 -5.36
C ALA A 79 2.24 9.48 -6.03
N LYS A 80 2.41 10.81 -6.04
CA LYS A 80 3.58 11.49 -6.64
C LYS A 80 4.86 11.35 -5.80
N CYS A 81 4.75 10.98 -4.52
CA CYS A 81 5.93 10.81 -3.66
C CYS A 81 6.69 9.50 -3.93
N LEU A 82 6.13 8.60 -4.76
CA LEU A 82 6.67 7.27 -5.06
C LEU A 82 6.90 7.05 -6.57
N SER A 83 7.89 6.20 -6.89
CA SER A 83 8.13 5.69 -8.23
C SER A 83 7.11 4.60 -8.61
N LEU A 84 5.91 5.05 -9.02
CA LEU A 84 4.77 4.17 -9.33
C LEU A 84 5.07 3.10 -10.37
N SER A 85 5.85 3.39 -11.42
CA SER A 85 6.08 2.43 -12.50
C SER A 85 6.85 1.17 -12.05
N LYS A 86 7.66 1.28 -10.97
CA LYS A 86 8.31 0.12 -10.33
C LYS A 86 7.32 -0.64 -9.44
N LEU A 87 6.57 0.10 -8.62
CA LEU A 87 5.57 -0.47 -7.70
C LEU A 87 4.45 -1.21 -8.43
N VAL A 88 3.86 -0.59 -9.46
CA VAL A 88 2.86 -1.22 -10.33
C VAL A 88 3.43 -2.49 -10.95
N GLY A 89 4.70 -2.49 -11.38
CA GLY A 89 5.35 -3.70 -11.89
C GLY A 89 5.46 -4.82 -10.85
N ALA A 90 5.68 -4.50 -9.58
CA ALA A 90 5.72 -5.47 -8.49
C ALA A 90 4.31 -5.99 -8.14
N ILE A 91 3.32 -5.10 -8.04
CA ILE A 91 1.92 -5.45 -7.74
C ILE A 91 1.34 -6.35 -8.83
N VAL A 92 1.64 -6.04 -10.10
CA VAL A 92 1.22 -6.86 -11.24
C VAL A 92 1.71 -8.30 -11.10
N LYS A 93 2.93 -8.53 -10.59
CA LYS A 93 3.42 -9.89 -10.30
C LYS A 93 2.70 -10.55 -9.13
N LEU A 94 2.25 -9.76 -8.15
CA LEU A 94 1.50 -10.25 -6.99
C LEU A 94 0.05 -10.62 -7.32
N LEU A 95 -0.49 -10.19 -8.47
CA LEU A 95 -1.79 -10.66 -8.94
C LEU A 95 -1.81 -12.18 -9.19
N ASP A 96 -0.66 -12.76 -9.55
CA ASP A 96 -0.48 -14.19 -9.77
C ASP A 96 0.08 -14.91 -8.52
N ASP A 97 -0.02 -14.31 -7.32
CA ASP A 97 0.45 -14.94 -6.09
C ASP A 97 -0.35 -16.22 -5.76
N PRO A 98 0.30 -17.31 -5.32
CA PRO A 98 -0.39 -18.55 -4.96
C PRO A 98 -1.35 -18.39 -3.77
N ASN A 99 -1.15 -17.37 -2.93
CA ASN A 99 -2.05 -17.07 -1.83
C ASN A 99 -3.15 -16.09 -2.27
N ARG A 100 -4.40 -16.50 -2.10
CA ARG A 100 -5.58 -15.72 -2.51
C ARG A 100 -5.69 -14.37 -1.80
N GLN A 101 -5.32 -14.28 -0.52
CA GLN A 101 -5.38 -13.01 0.21
C GLN A 101 -4.41 -11.98 -0.39
N VAL A 102 -3.21 -12.42 -0.76
CA VAL A 102 -2.20 -11.55 -1.38
C VAL A 102 -2.65 -11.09 -2.77
N SER A 103 -3.18 -11.97 -3.61
CA SER A 103 -3.64 -11.60 -4.96
C SER A 103 -4.89 -10.72 -4.94
N ASP A 104 -5.85 -11.00 -4.05
CA ASP A 104 -7.03 -10.13 -3.84
C ASP A 104 -6.59 -8.75 -3.32
N GLN A 105 -5.65 -8.70 -2.37
CA GLN A 105 -5.13 -7.44 -1.84
C GLN A 105 -4.28 -6.68 -2.88
N ALA A 106 -3.54 -7.38 -3.74
CA ALA A 106 -2.78 -6.77 -4.83
C ALA A 106 -3.72 -6.10 -5.83
N MET A 107 -4.84 -6.76 -6.15
CA MET A 107 -5.89 -6.19 -6.99
C MET A 107 -6.51 -4.94 -6.35
N ASN A 108 -6.84 -4.98 -5.05
CA ASN A 108 -7.36 -3.82 -4.33
C ASN A 108 -6.37 -2.65 -4.31
N THR A 109 -5.08 -2.95 -4.11
CA THR A 109 -4.00 -1.95 -4.13
C THR A 109 -3.84 -1.32 -5.52
N LEU A 110 -3.96 -2.12 -6.58
CA LEU A 110 -3.89 -1.62 -7.95
C LEU A 110 -5.06 -0.69 -8.29
N VAL A 111 -6.27 -1.04 -7.84
CA VAL A 111 -7.46 -0.18 -7.97
C VAL A 111 -7.30 1.11 -7.18
N ASP A 112 -6.77 1.04 -5.95
CA ASP A 112 -6.54 2.24 -5.13
C ASP A 112 -5.53 3.18 -5.80
N ILE A 113 -4.43 2.65 -6.34
CA ILE A 113 -3.47 3.44 -7.13
C ILE A 113 -4.15 4.07 -8.36
N TYR A 114 -5.02 3.33 -9.05
CA TYR A 114 -5.81 3.87 -10.16
C TYR A 114 -6.73 5.01 -9.73
N CYS A 115 -7.41 4.90 -8.59
CA CYS A 115 -8.27 5.96 -8.05
C CYS A 115 -7.48 7.24 -7.73
N ASN A 116 -6.23 7.12 -7.29
CA ASN A 116 -5.37 8.26 -6.94
C ASN A 116 -4.66 8.90 -8.15
N VAL A 117 -4.37 8.12 -9.20
CA VAL A 117 -3.51 8.55 -10.33
C VAL A 117 -4.28 8.69 -11.65
N GLY A 118 -5.34 7.91 -11.83
CA GLY A 118 -6.16 7.87 -13.03
C GLY A 118 -5.54 7.08 -14.20
N GLU A 119 -5.87 7.50 -15.42
CA GLU A 119 -5.63 6.76 -16.68
C GLU A 119 -4.16 6.41 -16.95
N ARG A 120 -3.22 7.15 -16.34
CA ARG A 120 -1.79 6.87 -16.47
C ARG A 120 -1.42 5.46 -15.98
N VAL A 121 -2.09 4.97 -14.93
CA VAL A 121 -1.88 3.60 -14.41
C VAL A 121 -2.37 2.57 -15.42
N ARG A 122 -3.47 2.86 -16.11
CA ARG A 122 -4.04 1.99 -17.14
C ARG A 122 -3.06 1.79 -18.31
N MET A 123 -2.44 2.87 -18.78
CA MET A 123 -1.41 2.80 -19.83
C MET A 123 -0.18 2.03 -19.38
N ASP A 124 0.25 2.24 -18.13
CA ASP A 124 1.41 1.53 -17.56
C ASP A 124 1.15 0.03 -17.49
N ILE A 125 -0.03 -0.41 -17.03
CA ILE A 125 -0.39 -1.82 -16.92
C ILE A 125 -0.52 -2.49 -18.30
N SER A 126 -1.14 -1.83 -19.28
CA SER A 126 -1.25 -2.37 -20.63
C SER A 126 0.11 -2.66 -21.28
N LYS A 127 1.17 -1.96 -20.86
CA LYS A 127 2.55 -2.19 -21.32
C LYS A 127 3.29 -3.30 -20.56
N LYS A 128 2.76 -3.79 -19.44
CA LYS A 128 3.43 -4.80 -18.59
C LYS A 128 3.25 -6.24 -19.07
N GLY A 129 2.50 -6.47 -20.16
CA GLY A 129 2.38 -7.80 -20.77
C GLY A 129 1.60 -8.81 -19.92
N LEU A 130 0.52 -8.35 -19.27
CA LEU A 130 -0.40 -9.22 -18.55
C LEU A 130 -1.12 -10.22 -19.47
N SER A 131 -1.51 -11.37 -18.91
CA SER A 131 -2.44 -12.28 -19.58
C SER A 131 -3.71 -11.52 -19.99
N PRO A 132 -4.26 -11.74 -21.20
CA PRO A 132 -5.45 -11.03 -21.66
C PRO A 132 -6.64 -11.11 -20.70
N GLN A 133 -6.82 -12.25 -20.02
CA GLN A 133 -7.90 -12.46 -19.05
C GLN A 133 -7.71 -11.62 -17.78
N LEU A 134 -6.48 -11.59 -17.26
CA LEU A 134 -6.15 -10.80 -16.07
C LEU A 134 -6.23 -9.31 -16.38
N LEU A 135 -5.75 -8.90 -17.55
CA LEU A 135 -5.87 -7.53 -18.02
C LEU A 135 -7.34 -7.10 -18.09
N HIS A 136 -8.21 -7.90 -18.71
CA HIS A 136 -9.65 -7.62 -18.75
C HIS A 136 -10.25 -7.44 -17.35
N THR A 137 -9.91 -8.34 -16.42
CA THR A 137 -10.39 -8.27 -15.04
C THR A 137 -9.93 -6.99 -14.32
N VAL A 138 -8.68 -6.59 -14.52
CA VAL A 138 -8.15 -5.33 -13.97
C VAL A 138 -8.90 -4.12 -14.56
N MET A 139 -9.10 -4.10 -15.88
CA MET A 139 -9.82 -3.02 -16.56
C MET A 139 -11.26 -2.90 -16.07
N ASP A 140 -11.98 -4.03 -15.95
CA ASP A 140 -13.34 -4.05 -15.41
C ASP A 140 -13.41 -3.49 -13.98
N LYS A 141 -12.43 -3.83 -13.13
CA LYS A 141 -12.37 -3.29 -11.77
C LYS A 141 -12.08 -1.79 -11.75
N PHE A 142 -11.25 -1.29 -12.67
CA PHE A 142 -11.02 0.16 -12.82
C PHE A 142 -12.28 0.88 -13.25
N ASP A 143 -12.99 0.35 -14.25
CA ASP A 143 -14.25 0.94 -14.73
C ASP A 143 -15.32 0.93 -13.64
N LYS A 144 -15.42 -0.13 -12.83
CA LYS A 144 -16.28 -0.18 -11.64
C LYS A 144 -15.87 0.84 -10.58
N ALA A 145 -14.59 0.97 -10.28
CA ALA A 145 -14.12 1.95 -9.30
C ALA A 145 -14.43 3.39 -9.75
N ARG A 146 -14.30 3.65 -11.05
CA ARG A 146 -14.67 4.92 -11.68
C ARG A 146 -16.17 5.18 -11.63
N SER A 147 -17.01 4.19 -11.96
CA SER A 147 -18.46 4.34 -11.94
C SER A 147 -19.02 4.54 -10.52
N LEU A 148 -18.35 3.98 -9.52
CA LEU A 148 -18.67 4.18 -8.10
C LEU A 148 -18.19 5.53 -7.54
N GLY A 149 -17.59 6.40 -8.36
CA GLY A 149 -17.13 7.72 -7.92
C GLY A 149 -15.98 7.67 -6.91
N ARG A 150 -15.22 6.56 -6.85
CA ARG A 150 -14.08 6.39 -5.90
C ARG A 150 -12.80 7.10 -6.35
N MET A 151 -12.86 7.88 -7.43
CA MET A 151 -11.70 8.58 -7.97
C MET A 151 -11.34 9.74 -7.05
N ARG A 152 -10.14 9.68 -6.47
CA ARG A 152 -9.57 10.72 -5.58
C ARG A 152 -8.61 11.63 -6.34
N ILE A 153 -8.86 11.86 -7.63
CA ILE A 153 -8.03 12.73 -8.46
C ILE A 153 -8.30 14.16 -8.02
N ASP A 154 -7.63 14.57 -6.95
CA ASP A 154 -7.78 15.91 -6.41
C ASP A 154 -7.09 16.89 -7.36
N SER A 155 -7.89 17.79 -7.92
CA SER A 155 -7.41 18.99 -8.58
C SER A 155 -6.93 19.96 -7.49
N ALA A 156 -5.68 20.40 -7.62
CA ALA A 156 -4.99 21.39 -6.78
C ALA A 156 -4.20 20.80 -5.60
N GLY A 157 -2.90 21.08 -5.62
CA GLY A 157 -2.01 20.83 -4.49
C GLY A 157 -2.40 21.72 -3.32
N SER A 158 -2.95 21.12 -2.29
CA SER A 158 -2.96 21.66 -0.93
C SER A 158 -2.51 20.53 -0.01
N THR A 159 -1.20 20.33 0.10
CA THR A 159 -0.61 19.50 1.15
C THR A 159 -0.68 20.27 2.47
N GLU A 160 -1.89 20.53 2.95
CA GLU A 160 -2.08 20.62 4.38
C GLU A 160 -2.22 19.18 4.85
N LEU A 161 -1.20 18.69 5.55
CA LEU A 161 -1.34 17.49 6.37
C LEU A 161 -2.61 17.70 7.19
N SER A 162 -3.69 16.98 6.86
CA SER A 162 -4.96 17.11 7.57
C SER A 162 -4.69 16.97 9.06
N SER A 163 -4.79 18.09 9.78
CA SER A 163 -4.60 18.17 11.23
C SER A 163 -5.60 17.28 11.99
N ASP A 164 -6.67 16.86 11.29
CA ASP A 164 -7.73 15.98 11.79
C ASP A 164 -7.46 14.49 11.57
N TRP A 165 -6.36 14.12 10.89
CA TRP A 165 -6.02 12.70 10.75
C TRP A 165 -5.31 12.18 12.01
N GLN A 166 -6.10 11.65 12.94
CA GLN A 166 -5.59 10.68 13.91
C GLN A 166 -5.23 9.40 13.16
N PHE A 167 -4.07 8.81 13.49
CA PHE A 167 -3.68 7.48 12.97
C PHE A 167 -4.90 6.55 13.00
N PRO A 168 -5.22 5.85 11.90
CA PRO A 168 -6.38 4.98 11.90
C PRO A 168 -6.23 4.01 13.07
N PRO A 169 -7.25 3.88 13.94
CA PRO A 169 -7.20 2.86 14.96
C PRO A 169 -6.92 1.52 14.28
N PRO A 170 -6.11 0.64 14.89
CA PRO A 170 -5.87 -0.70 14.35
C PRO A 170 -7.22 -1.27 13.92
N TYR A 171 -7.37 -1.63 12.63
CA TYR A 171 -8.61 -2.22 12.13
C TYR A 171 -8.96 -3.40 13.06
N GLY A 172 -10.08 -3.27 13.77
CA GLY A 172 -10.48 -4.24 14.77
C GLY A 172 -11.29 -3.58 15.89
N ASN A 173 -12.57 -3.40 15.64
CA ASN A 173 -13.59 -3.88 16.57
C ASN A 173 -14.74 -4.35 15.67
N ASP A 174 -14.79 -5.66 15.43
CA ASP A 174 -16.08 -6.33 15.27
C ASP A 174 -16.84 -6.06 16.57
N GLU A 175 -17.61 -4.97 16.57
CA GLU A 175 -18.72 -4.76 17.48
C GLU A 175 -19.82 -5.75 17.05
N ALA A 176 -19.57 -7.02 17.35
CA ALA A 176 -20.54 -8.11 17.28
C ALA A 176 -20.50 -8.86 18.62
N LEU A 177 -20.73 -8.11 19.69
CA LEU A 177 -21.28 -8.66 20.92
C LEU A 177 -22.67 -8.03 21.13
N ASP A 178 -23.63 -8.94 21.28
CA ASP A 178 -24.99 -8.77 21.79
C ASP A 178 -26.11 -8.28 20.87
N ALA A 179 -26.85 -9.25 20.33
CA ALA A 179 -28.32 -9.20 20.36
C ALA A 179 -28.95 -10.61 20.32
N LYS A 180 -28.86 -11.34 21.45
CA LYS A 180 -29.94 -12.07 22.17
C LYS A 180 -29.45 -13.28 22.95
#